data_AF-Q16FP2-F1
#
_entry.id   AF-Q16FP2-F1
#
_cell.length_a   1.000
_cell.length_b   1.000
_cell.length_c   1.000
_cell.angle_alpha   90.00
_cell.angle_beta   90.00
_cell.angle_gamma   90.00
#
_symmetry.space_group_name_H-M   'P 1'
#
loop_
_entity.id
_entity.type
_entity.pdbx_description
1 polymer ?
#
loop_
_entity_poly.entity_id
_entity_poly.type
_entity_poly.pdbx_seq_one_letter_code
_entity_poly.pdbx_strand_id
1 'polypeptide(L)'
;MSAVYGEALTPLPAVQPTLQLLVHAATAIFVSSEFNDTVPYTVFISWETSNDHPVQQFPQLIDQVLRSLEKEHIVVRIIYHNSVETVRPRTTNVFFVDGLSAFEELHATIRPKQYDFTGNYIIIVLNENEQAEEEFVAERILQLMWQYYVVNVDVLFGSLDYEEVRMYTYFPFNPGSCENVKSVTWNTFREGRFLTSRPHFPPKLNNFYGCPLTAAVYTYGAFMRLQHGPGETVVGMDGIDAVLLRHISAKLNFSTVLREVPHGLRFGLIFENGTTTGAMKMVIEGEANFTLGFFGYNQLRLKFMSLSHNYHFTALVVMVSAGEEYEAFEKLLLPFTNTLWFVFLGCISVGFLVISVISRMGTRMQAFVFGSRIQSPAVNLLNVLFGGSLSVLPTRNFARFLLTLWLIHGLITRTVYQQALFNFLQLSTNHSTITTLKQLIDGRYPIYLISSEEYVFNHLPELQPQVRIIPDAEIKHYDDAIRRGQLRGERISNYEKVLYDNARFADGQYLRMLKERLYNYAISIGLRLNSCLTKPFDDTLLELIPHGMVRAWVNRYVDDKYAVVPEASDERKQLTVRQLLGAFQLWAIALGGSCVVFFMEICCYYLAKKC
;
A
#
# COMPACT_ATOMS: atom_id res chain seq x y z
N MET A 1 -10.91 12.71 -45.37
CA MET A 1 -11.77 12.34 -46.52
C MET A 1 -11.53 10.89 -46.91
N SER A 2 -12.54 10.04 -46.71
CA SER A 2 -12.84 8.88 -47.58
C SER A 2 -14.22 8.34 -47.16
N ALA A 3 -15.28 9.09 -47.49
CA ALA A 3 -16.62 8.54 -47.55
C ALA A 3 -16.82 8.06 -49.00
N VAL A 4 -16.99 6.76 -49.17
CA VAL A 4 -17.46 6.18 -50.44
C VAL A 4 -18.98 6.32 -50.44
N TYR A 5 -19.50 7.42 -50.99
CA TYR A 5 -20.87 7.46 -51.50
C TYR A 5 -20.79 7.30 -53.02
N GLY A 6 -20.91 6.06 -53.47
CA GLY A 6 -21.16 5.74 -54.86
C GLY A 6 -22.66 5.71 -55.10
N GLU A 7 -23.29 6.87 -55.15
CA GLU A 7 -24.58 7.09 -55.84
C GLU A 7 -24.80 8.60 -55.98
N ALA A 8 -25.17 9.04 -57.18
CA ALA A 8 -25.31 10.45 -57.53
C ALA A 8 -26.47 11.08 -56.74
N LEU A 9 -26.14 11.98 -55.80
CA LEU A 9 -27.10 12.83 -55.12
C LEU A 9 -27.82 13.71 -56.14
N THR A 10 -29.12 13.47 -56.31
CA THR A 10 -30.07 14.40 -56.93
C THR A 10 -30.06 15.74 -56.18
N PRO A 11 -30.39 16.88 -56.84
CA PRO A 11 -30.42 18.18 -56.18
C PRO A 11 -31.42 18.16 -55.02
N LEU A 12 -30.92 18.46 -53.82
CA LEU A 12 -31.64 18.42 -52.55
C LEU A 12 -32.85 19.37 -52.58
N PRO A 13 -34.06 18.93 -52.15
CA PRO A 13 -35.19 19.83 -51.92
C PRO A 13 -34.91 20.80 -50.76
N ALA A 14 -35.61 21.94 -50.76
CA ALA A 14 -35.47 22.98 -49.74
C ALA A 14 -35.74 22.42 -48.33
N VAL A 15 -34.76 22.57 -47.44
CA VAL A 15 -34.75 22.06 -46.06
C VAL A 15 -35.75 22.85 -45.20
N GLN A 16 -36.45 22.16 -44.29
CA GLN A 16 -37.33 22.81 -43.31
C GLN A 16 -36.53 23.84 -42.47
N PRO A 17 -37.06 25.06 -42.24
CA PRO A 17 -36.35 26.14 -41.54
C PRO A 17 -35.84 25.76 -40.15
N THR A 18 -36.58 24.93 -39.41
CA THR A 18 -36.21 24.44 -38.08
C THR A 18 -34.97 23.58 -38.08
N LEU A 19 -34.79 22.76 -39.11
CA LEU A 19 -33.63 21.89 -39.23
C LEU A 19 -32.34 22.72 -39.32
N GLN A 20 -32.38 23.81 -40.10
CA GLN A 20 -31.26 24.74 -40.22
C GLN A 20 -30.99 25.49 -38.91
N LEU A 21 -32.04 25.87 -38.17
CA LEU A 21 -31.92 26.49 -36.85
C LEU A 21 -31.24 25.57 -35.83
N LEU A 22 -31.58 24.28 -35.81
CA LEU A 22 -30.95 23.26 -34.96
C LEU A 22 -29.47 23.08 -35.29
N VAL A 23 -29.13 23.00 -36.59
CA VAL A 23 -27.75 22.92 -37.06
C VAL A 23 -26.97 24.15 -36.59
N HIS A 24 -27.50 25.36 -36.77
CA HIS A 24 -26.86 26.60 -36.36
C HIS A 24 -26.68 26.71 -34.83
N ALA A 25 -27.67 26.28 -34.05
CA ALA A 25 -27.58 26.27 -32.60
C ALA A 25 -26.48 25.30 -32.13
N ALA A 26 -26.45 24.08 -32.68
CA ALA A 26 -25.44 23.09 -32.35
C ALA A 26 -24.03 23.54 -32.76
N THR A 27 -23.87 24.14 -33.95
CA THR A 27 -22.56 24.64 -34.41
C THR A 27 -22.10 25.85 -33.59
N ALA A 28 -23.01 26.73 -33.18
CA ALA A 28 -22.70 27.86 -32.31
C ALA A 28 -22.15 27.41 -30.94
N ILE A 29 -22.58 26.26 -30.40
CA ILE A 29 -21.99 25.68 -29.17
C ILE A 29 -20.51 25.35 -29.40
N PHE A 30 -20.17 24.73 -30.53
CA PHE A 30 -18.78 24.33 -30.84
C PHE A 30 -17.87 25.51 -31.19
N VAL A 31 -18.41 26.56 -31.82
CA VAL A 31 -17.65 27.77 -32.14
C VAL A 31 -17.49 28.68 -30.91
N SER A 32 -18.19 28.39 -29.82
CA SER A 32 -18.04 29.16 -28.58
C SER A 32 -16.61 29.11 -28.03
N SER A 33 -16.23 30.14 -27.27
CA SER A 33 -14.91 30.25 -26.65
C SER A 33 -14.53 29.04 -25.78
N GLU A 34 -15.50 28.26 -25.31
CA GLU A 34 -15.28 27.07 -24.47
C GLU A 34 -14.49 25.97 -25.16
N PHE A 35 -14.57 25.89 -26.48
CA PHE A 35 -13.88 24.88 -27.29
C PHE A 35 -12.65 25.45 -28.01
N ASN A 36 -12.35 26.74 -27.82
CA ASN A 36 -11.31 27.45 -28.56
C ASN A 36 -9.91 27.27 -27.92
N ASP A 37 -9.86 26.94 -26.64
CA ASP A 37 -8.63 26.72 -25.90
C ASP A 37 -8.29 25.22 -25.83
N THR A 38 -7.29 24.83 -26.62
CA THR A 38 -6.50 23.58 -26.57
C THR A 38 -6.93 22.40 -27.48
N VAL A 39 -6.10 22.16 -28.51
CA VAL A 39 -6.04 20.94 -29.37
C VAL A 39 -7.20 20.84 -30.39
N PRO A 40 -6.99 20.29 -31.62
CA PRO A 40 -8.11 19.87 -32.46
C PRO A 40 -8.95 18.84 -31.70
N TYR A 41 -10.09 19.27 -31.17
CA TYR A 41 -11.04 18.37 -30.54
C TYR A 41 -11.78 17.60 -31.64
N THR A 42 -12.04 16.32 -31.38
CA THR A 42 -12.79 15.47 -32.30
C THR A 42 -14.23 15.43 -31.84
N VAL A 43 -15.15 15.87 -32.69
CA VAL A 43 -16.59 15.73 -32.46
C VAL A 43 -17.03 14.36 -32.99
N PHE A 44 -17.68 13.60 -32.12
CA PHE A 44 -18.19 12.28 -32.45
C PHE A 44 -19.70 12.34 -32.65
N ILE A 45 -20.15 12.03 -33.86
CA ILE A 45 -21.57 12.05 -34.21
C ILE A 45 -22.13 10.63 -34.23
N SER A 46 -23.23 10.40 -33.52
CA SER A 46 -24.02 9.15 -33.58
C SER A 46 -25.50 9.49 -33.72
N TRP A 47 -26.28 8.60 -34.31
CA TRP A 47 -27.72 8.78 -34.45
C TRP A 47 -28.45 7.46 -34.32
N GLU A 48 -29.70 7.53 -33.87
CA GLU A 48 -30.62 6.40 -33.77
C GLU A 48 -32.04 6.89 -34.09
N THR A 49 -32.86 6.02 -34.68
CA THR A 49 -34.24 6.36 -35.09
C THR A 49 -35.21 5.25 -34.71
N SER A 50 -36.32 5.63 -34.07
CA SER A 50 -37.40 4.72 -33.66
C SER A 50 -38.43 4.46 -34.77
N ASN A 51 -38.53 5.37 -35.75
CA ASN A 51 -39.44 5.26 -36.89
C ASN A 51 -38.71 5.40 -38.24
N ASP A 52 -39.21 4.76 -39.29
CA ASP A 52 -38.64 4.85 -40.65
C ASP A 52 -38.83 6.24 -41.32
N HIS A 53 -39.75 7.06 -40.84
CA HIS A 53 -40.05 8.39 -41.40
C HIS A 53 -38.94 9.45 -41.16
N PRO A 54 -38.39 9.61 -39.95
CA PRO A 54 -37.24 10.50 -39.70
C PRO A 54 -35.96 10.13 -40.47
N VAL A 55 -35.82 8.90 -40.95
CA VAL A 55 -34.59 8.36 -41.60
C VAL A 55 -34.12 9.21 -42.80
N GLN A 56 -35.01 9.96 -43.46
CA GLN A 56 -34.64 10.79 -44.62
C GLN A 56 -34.00 12.15 -44.26
N GLN A 57 -34.23 12.67 -43.05
CA GLN A 57 -33.78 14.02 -42.65
C GLN A 57 -32.43 14.02 -41.92
N PHE A 58 -32.10 12.94 -41.19
CA PHE A 58 -30.87 12.82 -40.42
C PHE A 58 -29.59 12.92 -41.26
N PRO A 59 -29.44 12.22 -42.41
CA PRO A 59 -28.24 12.32 -43.22
C PRO A 59 -27.98 13.74 -43.74
N GLN A 60 -29.05 14.49 -44.05
CA GLN A 60 -28.96 15.88 -44.50
C GLN A 60 -28.50 16.81 -43.37
N LEU A 61 -29.05 16.60 -42.17
CA LEU A 61 -28.74 17.38 -40.96
C LEU A 61 -27.29 17.12 -40.51
N ILE A 62 -26.89 15.86 -40.51
CA ILE A 62 -25.51 15.44 -40.25
C ILE A 62 -24.55 16.06 -41.29
N ASP A 63 -24.87 16.01 -42.59
CA ASP A 63 -24.05 16.63 -43.64
C ASP A 63 -23.92 18.15 -43.47
N GLN A 64 -25.00 18.83 -43.05
CA GLN A 64 -24.94 20.28 -42.78
C GLN A 64 -24.12 20.62 -41.54
N VAL A 65 -24.28 19.88 -40.44
CA VAL A 65 -23.43 20.04 -39.25
C VAL A 65 -21.97 19.78 -39.62
N LEU A 66 -21.69 18.72 -40.39
CA LEU A 66 -20.34 18.42 -40.88
C LEU A 66 -19.75 19.55 -41.70
N ARG A 67 -20.48 20.07 -42.69
CA ARG A 67 -20.03 21.20 -43.52
C ARG A 67 -19.82 22.47 -42.71
N SER A 68 -20.66 22.72 -41.70
CA SER A 68 -20.51 23.89 -40.83
C SER A 68 -19.30 23.76 -39.91
N LEU A 69 -19.04 22.57 -39.35
CA LEU A 69 -17.89 22.32 -38.49
C LEU A 69 -16.56 22.24 -39.27
N GLU A 70 -16.59 21.75 -40.52
CA GLU A 70 -15.41 21.71 -41.39
C GLU A 70 -14.90 23.13 -41.73
N LYS A 71 -15.81 24.09 -41.89
CA LYS A 71 -15.46 25.52 -42.06
C LYS A 71 -14.71 26.10 -40.87
N GLU A 72 -14.91 25.53 -39.69
CA GLU A 72 -14.32 25.97 -38.42
C GLU A 72 -13.06 25.16 -38.04
N HIS A 73 -12.53 24.35 -38.97
CA HIS A 73 -11.36 23.48 -38.76
C HIS A 73 -11.51 22.42 -37.65
N ILE A 74 -12.75 22.03 -37.33
CA ILE A 74 -13.05 21.02 -36.31
C ILE A 74 -13.00 19.63 -36.96
N VAL A 75 -12.31 18.68 -36.31
CA VAL A 75 -12.26 17.29 -36.80
C VAL A 75 -13.56 16.59 -36.40
N VAL A 76 -14.32 16.09 -37.37
CA VAL A 76 -15.56 15.35 -37.09
C VAL A 76 -15.39 13.89 -37.48
N ARG A 77 -15.85 12.98 -36.62
CA ARG A 77 -15.92 11.54 -36.88
C ARG A 77 -17.34 11.04 -36.72
N ILE A 78 -17.88 10.50 -37.82
CA ILE A 78 -19.17 9.81 -37.83
C ILE A 78 -18.95 8.40 -37.28
N ILE A 79 -19.81 8.01 -36.34
CA ILE A 79 -19.75 6.70 -35.71
C ILE A 79 -20.94 5.88 -36.20
N TYR A 80 -20.63 4.77 -36.85
CA TYR A 80 -21.60 3.73 -37.12
C TYR A 80 -21.58 2.76 -35.93
N HIS A 81 -22.76 2.38 -35.42
CA HIS A 81 -22.94 1.54 -34.22
C HIS A 81 -22.26 0.15 -34.28
N ASN A 82 -21.60 -0.22 -35.39
CA ASN A 82 -20.73 -1.39 -35.48
C ASN A 82 -19.37 -1.15 -34.79
N SER A 83 -19.36 -1.36 -33.47
CA SER A 83 -18.24 -1.75 -32.59
C SER A 83 -16.80 -1.47 -33.09
N VAL A 84 -16.44 -0.22 -33.33
CA VAL A 84 -15.04 0.15 -33.52
C VAL A 84 -14.39 0.29 -32.16
N GLU A 85 -13.40 -0.56 -31.84
CA GLU A 85 -12.54 -0.35 -30.67
C GLU A 85 -11.81 0.99 -30.80
N THR A 86 -12.01 1.88 -29.84
CA THR A 86 -11.38 3.20 -29.82
C THR A 86 -10.15 3.18 -28.92
N VAL A 87 -9.02 3.69 -29.42
CA VAL A 87 -7.77 3.81 -28.64
C VAL A 87 -7.92 4.82 -27.48
N ARG A 88 -8.78 5.83 -27.64
CA ARG A 88 -9.13 6.81 -26.60
C ARG A 88 -10.64 6.96 -26.51
N PRO A 89 -11.21 7.13 -25.30
CA PRO A 89 -12.63 7.38 -25.13
C PRO A 89 -13.03 8.73 -25.74
N ARG A 90 -14.28 8.83 -26.17
CA ARG A 90 -14.85 9.98 -26.87
C ARG A 90 -15.26 11.07 -25.88
N THR A 91 -14.66 12.25 -26.00
CA THR A 91 -14.81 13.37 -25.06
C THR A 91 -15.90 14.36 -25.46
N THR A 92 -16.25 14.47 -26.73
CA THR A 92 -17.25 15.41 -27.24
C THR A 92 -18.21 14.69 -28.16
N ASN A 93 -19.43 14.47 -27.71
CA ASN A 93 -20.40 13.57 -28.34
C ASN A 93 -21.65 14.35 -28.76
N VAL A 94 -22.10 14.13 -30.00
CA VAL A 94 -23.36 14.66 -30.52
C VAL A 94 -24.24 13.49 -30.90
N PHE A 95 -25.41 13.41 -30.27
CA PHE A 95 -26.39 12.38 -30.53
C PHE A 95 -27.61 12.99 -31.19
N PHE A 96 -27.93 12.53 -32.39
CA PHE A 96 -29.19 12.85 -33.04
C PHE A 96 -30.19 11.76 -32.73
N VAL A 97 -31.38 12.13 -32.27
CA VAL A 97 -32.47 11.19 -31.95
C VAL A 97 -33.81 11.75 -32.39
N ASP A 98 -34.73 10.89 -32.80
CA ASP A 98 -36.07 11.31 -33.23
C ASP A 98 -37.07 11.40 -32.07
N GLY A 99 -36.69 10.89 -30.89
CA GLY A 99 -37.49 10.94 -29.68
C GLY A 99 -36.81 10.18 -28.54
N LEU A 100 -37.56 9.97 -27.46
CA LEU A 100 -37.07 9.27 -26.27
C LEU A 100 -36.68 7.82 -26.56
N SER A 101 -37.49 7.08 -27.33
CA SER A 101 -37.25 5.66 -27.59
C SER A 101 -35.92 5.42 -28.32
N ALA A 102 -35.61 6.22 -29.35
CA ALA A 102 -34.33 6.16 -30.04
C ALA A 102 -33.15 6.50 -29.12
N PHE A 103 -33.34 7.45 -28.20
CA PHE A 103 -32.31 7.76 -27.21
C PHE A 103 -32.10 6.60 -26.22
N GLU A 104 -33.15 5.91 -25.79
CA GLU A 104 -33.03 4.73 -24.92
C GLU A 104 -32.21 3.61 -25.59
N GLU A 105 -32.39 3.40 -26.89
CA GLU A 105 -31.60 2.46 -27.70
C GLU A 105 -30.13 2.90 -27.80
N LEU A 106 -29.88 4.16 -28.16
CA LEU A 106 -28.53 4.71 -28.23
C LEU A 106 -27.83 4.65 -26.88
N HIS A 107 -28.52 5.02 -25.80
CA HIS A 107 -28.03 4.99 -24.42
C HIS A 107 -27.61 3.56 -24.00
N ALA A 108 -28.32 2.54 -24.47
CA ALA A 108 -27.96 1.14 -24.24
C ALA A 108 -26.63 0.73 -24.89
N THR A 109 -26.08 1.51 -25.82
CA THR A 109 -24.78 1.28 -26.47
C THR A 109 -23.61 2.02 -25.80
N ILE A 110 -23.89 2.99 -24.91
CA ILE A 110 -22.86 3.79 -24.26
C ILE A 110 -22.04 2.92 -23.29
N ARG A 111 -20.71 2.91 -23.44
CA ARG A 111 -19.77 2.13 -22.62
C ARG A 111 -18.58 2.99 -22.18
N PRO A 112 -18.05 2.82 -20.95
CA PRO A 112 -16.98 3.68 -20.39
C PRO A 112 -15.61 3.52 -21.07
N LYS A 113 -15.37 2.44 -21.82
CA LYS A 113 -14.15 2.30 -22.65
C LYS A 113 -14.21 3.10 -23.95
N GLN A 114 -15.42 3.38 -24.43
CA GLN A 114 -15.66 4.04 -25.72
C GLN A 114 -16.00 5.52 -25.54
N TYR A 115 -16.62 5.88 -24.42
CA TYR A 115 -17.08 7.22 -24.11
C TYR A 115 -16.50 7.71 -22.80
N ASP A 116 -16.04 8.96 -22.77
CA ASP A 116 -15.55 9.61 -21.56
C ASP A 116 -16.73 10.30 -20.87
N PHE A 117 -17.11 9.81 -19.70
CA PHE A 117 -18.27 10.32 -18.94
C PHE A 117 -18.02 11.69 -18.31
N THR A 118 -16.78 12.19 -18.31
CA THR A 118 -16.45 13.57 -17.96
C THR A 118 -16.53 14.53 -19.15
N GLY A 119 -16.74 13.99 -20.35
CA GLY A 119 -16.87 14.73 -21.60
C GLY A 119 -18.18 15.49 -21.75
N ASN A 120 -18.30 16.20 -22.87
CA ASN A 120 -19.46 17.02 -23.23
C ASN A 120 -20.39 16.23 -24.16
N TYR A 121 -21.69 16.27 -23.88
CA TYR A 121 -22.73 15.57 -24.62
C TYR A 121 -23.81 16.55 -25.06
N ILE A 122 -24.05 16.59 -26.38
CA ILE A 122 -25.11 17.38 -27.00
C ILE A 122 -26.10 16.41 -27.62
N ILE A 123 -27.36 16.49 -27.23
CA ILE A 123 -28.41 15.58 -27.68
C ILE A 123 -29.43 16.41 -28.44
N ILE A 124 -29.57 16.14 -29.72
CA ILE A 124 -30.43 16.88 -30.63
C ILE A 124 -31.66 16.02 -30.91
N VAL A 125 -32.81 16.49 -30.44
CA VAL A 125 -34.09 15.79 -30.56
C VAL A 125 -34.89 16.43 -31.69
N LEU A 126 -35.26 15.65 -32.71
CA LEU A 126 -35.97 16.13 -33.91
C LEU A 126 -37.50 16.06 -33.80
N ASN A 127 -38.05 15.84 -32.61
CA ASN A 127 -39.49 15.71 -32.42
C ASN A 127 -40.20 17.08 -32.43
N GLU A 128 -41.22 17.25 -33.27
CA GLU A 128 -42.00 18.48 -33.43
C GLU A 128 -43.27 18.49 -32.53
N ASN A 129 -43.10 18.29 -31.22
CA ASN A 129 -44.23 18.18 -30.28
C ASN A 129 -44.41 19.42 -29.38
N GLU A 130 -45.56 19.49 -28.68
CA GLU A 130 -45.90 20.58 -27.76
C GLU A 130 -44.87 20.76 -26.63
N GLN A 131 -44.69 22.00 -26.15
CA GLN A 131 -43.66 22.38 -25.16
C GLN A 131 -43.68 21.54 -23.86
N ALA A 132 -44.85 21.07 -23.42
CA ALA A 132 -44.96 20.22 -22.23
C ALA A 132 -44.33 18.82 -22.44
N GLU A 133 -44.28 18.32 -23.68
CA GLU A 133 -43.62 17.06 -24.00
C GLU A 133 -42.10 17.23 -24.12
N GLU A 134 -41.62 18.40 -24.58
CA GLU A 134 -40.17 18.71 -24.63
C GLU A 134 -39.52 18.60 -23.24
N GLU A 135 -40.11 19.24 -22.22
CA GLU A 135 -39.55 19.29 -20.86
C GLU A 135 -39.48 17.88 -20.24
N PHE A 136 -40.51 17.06 -20.49
CA PHE A 136 -40.58 15.67 -20.07
C PHE A 136 -39.52 14.80 -20.75
N VAL A 137 -39.40 14.89 -22.09
CA VAL A 137 -38.40 14.13 -22.85
C VAL A 137 -36.99 14.57 -22.46
N ALA A 138 -36.75 15.87 -22.31
CA ALA A 138 -35.48 16.42 -21.84
C ALA A 138 -35.11 15.87 -20.46
N GLU A 139 -36.03 15.94 -19.48
CA GLU A 139 -35.79 15.43 -18.13
C GLU A 139 -35.45 13.94 -18.17
N ARG A 140 -36.17 13.14 -18.97
CA ARG A 140 -35.92 11.70 -19.06
C ARG A 140 -34.56 11.37 -19.69
N ILE A 141 -34.17 12.08 -20.74
CA ILE A 141 -32.84 11.97 -21.36
C ILE A 141 -31.74 12.31 -20.34
N LEU A 142 -31.91 13.41 -19.60
CA LEU A 142 -30.96 13.84 -18.58
C LEU A 142 -30.86 12.83 -17.42
N GLN A 143 -31.99 12.24 -17.00
CA GLN A 143 -32.04 11.18 -15.99
C GLN A 143 -31.26 9.94 -16.44
N LEU A 144 -31.40 9.52 -17.70
CA LEU A 144 -30.65 8.40 -18.27
C LEU A 144 -29.15 8.68 -18.26
N MET A 145 -28.73 9.86 -18.72
CA MET A 145 -27.31 10.25 -18.69
C MET A 145 -26.74 10.32 -17.27
N TRP A 146 -27.53 10.75 -16.28
CA TRP A 146 -27.13 10.74 -14.87
C TRP A 146 -26.93 9.34 -14.29
N GLN A 147 -27.54 8.28 -14.84
CA GLN A 147 -27.26 6.90 -14.41
C GLN A 147 -25.79 6.50 -14.62
N TYR A 148 -25.12 7.15 -15.58
CA TYR A 148 -23.69 7.03 -15.82
C TYR A 148 -22.87 8.17 -15.19
N TYR A 149 -23.48 9.02 -14.36
CA TYR A 149 -22.90 10.21 -13.76
C TYR A 149 -22.35 11.22 -14.78
N VAL A 150 -22.93 11.27 -15.99
CA VAL A 150 -22.53 12.22 -17.04
C VAL A 150 -23.19 13.57 -16.78
N VAL A 151 -22.40 14.55 -16.36
CA VAL A 151 -22.89 15.85 -15.84
C VAL A 151 -23.05 16.92 -16.94
N ASN A 152 -22.18 16.88 -17.95
CA ASN A 152 -22.14 17.86 -19.03
C ASN A 152 -23.01 17.40 -20.20
N VAL A 153 -24.32 17.61 -20.06
CA VAL A 153 -25.32 17.22 -21.06
C VAL A 153 -26.22 18.40 -21.38
N ASP A 154 -26.34 18.71 -22.66
CA ASP A 154 -27.29 19.69 -23.18
C ASP A 154 -28.22 19.02 -24.20
N VAL A 155 -29.53 19.22 -24.03
CA VAL A 155 -30.57 18.67 -24.90
C VAL A 155 -31.20 19.81 -25.71
N LEU A 156 -31.19 19.70 -27.03
CA LEU A 156 -31.69 20.71 -27.96
C LEU A 156 -32.99 20.26 -28.62
N PHE A 157 -34.01 21.11 -28.56
CA PHE A 157 -35.29 20.94 -29.25
C PHE A 157 -35.54 22.11 -30.20
N GLY A 158 -35.96 21.82 -31.43
CA GLY A 158 -36.30 22.83 -32.42
C GLY A 158 -37.82 23.04 -32.45
N SER A 159 -38.26 24.28 -32.33
CA SER A 159 -39.68 24.63 -32.40
C SER A 159 -39.99 25.38 -33.70
N LEU A 160 -40.90 24.82 -34.50
CA LEU A 160 -41.39 25.43 -35.75
C LEU A 160 -42.20 26.70 -35.49
N ASP A 161 -43.06 26.67 -34.46
CA ASP A 161 -44.00 27.75 -34.17
C ASP A 161 -43.31 29.07 -33.79
N TYR A 162 -42.11 28.99 -33.20
CA TYR A 162 -41.41 30.13 -32.62
C TYR A 162 -40.05 30.42 -33.28
N GLU A 163 -39.70 29.69 -34.34
CA GLU A 163 -38.39 29.77 -35.02
C GLU A 163 -37.21 29.83 -34.06
N GLU A 164 -37.22 28.96 -33.03
CA GLU A 164 -36.22 28.94 -31.97
C GLU A 164 -35.76 27.53 -31.63
N VAL A 165 -34.58 27.42 -31.04
CA VAL A 165 -34.07 26.18 -30.44
C VAL A 165 -33.94 26.37 -28.94
N ARG A 166 -34.58 25.51 -28.16
CA ARG A 166 -34.47 25.53 -26.69
C ARG A 166 -33.40 24.54 -26.25
N MET A 167 -32.55 24.98 -25.33
CA MET A 167 -31.49 24.20 -24.73
C MET A 167 -31.84 23.87 -23.28
N TYR A 168 -31.97 22.60 -22.97
CA TYR A 168 -32.23 22.09 -21.63
C TYR A 168 -30.97 21.46 -21.05
N THR A 169 -30.74 21.68 -19.75
CA THR A 169 -29.67 21.05 -18.98
C THR A 169 -30.20 20.71 -17.58
N TYR A 170 -29.38 20.13 -16.71
CA TYR A 170 -29.74 19.88 -15.31
C TYR A 170 -28.61 20.19 -14.34
N PHE A 171 -28.97 20.34 -13.07
CA PHE A 171 -28.07 20.53 -11.95
C PHE A 171 -28.35 19.45 -10.90
N PRO A 172 -27.49 18.42 -10.77
CA PRO A 172 -27.75 17.29 -9.88
C PRO A 172 -27.77 17.71 -8.40
N PHE A 173 -27.09 18.80 -8.04
CA PHE A 173 -27.04 19.34 -6.68
C PHE A 173 -27.54 20.78 -6.66
N ASN A 174 -28.54 21.05 -5.83
CA ASN A 174 -29.15 22.36 -5.62
C ASN A 174 -29.49 22.55 -4.12
N PRO A 175 -29.74 23.80 -3.66
CA PRO A 175 -30.20 24.03 -2.30
C PRO A 175 -31.45 23.20 -1.96
N GLY A 176 -31.31 22.26 -1.03
CA GLY A 176 -32.40 21.38 -0.59
C GLY A 176 -32.74 20.21 -1.53
N SER A 177 -31.94 19.95 -2.58
CA SER A 177 -32.20 18.88 -3.54
C SER A 177 -30.89 18.20 -3.97
N CYS A 178 -30.75 16.92 -3.64
CA CYS A 178 -29.54 16.13 -3.85
C CYS A 178 -29.78 15.01 -4.86
N GLU A 179 -28.91 14.91 -5.86
CA GLU A 179 -28.99 13.93 -6.96
C GLU A 179 -30.36 13.89 -7.67
N ASN A 180 -31.05 15.04 -7.72
CA ASN A 180 -32.37 15.16 -8.33
C ASN A 180 -32.24 15.77 -9.72
N VAL A 181 -32.50 14.97 -10.74
CA VAL A 181 -32.39 15.40 -12.14
C VAL A 181 -33.72 15.97 -12.59
N LYS A 182 -33.80 17.31 -12.58
CA LYS A 182 -34.88 18.07 -13.21
C LYS A 182 -34.34 18.87 -14.38
N SER A 183 -35.07 18.87 -15.48
CA SER A 183 -34.70 19.69 -16.64
C SER A 183 -34.87 21.18 -16.30
N VAL A 184 -33.97 22.00 -16.85
CA VAL A 184 -34.01 23.45 -16.74
C VAL A 184 -33.72 24.01 -18.12
N THR A 185 -34.54 24.94 -18.59
CA THR A 185 -34.25 25.70 -19.81
C THR A 185 -33.03 26.60 -19.54
N TRP A 186 -31.89 26.19 -20.06
CA TRP A 186 -30.60 26.85 -19.82
C TRP A 186 -30.41 28.05 -20.74
N ASN A 187 -30.79 27.91 -22.01
CA ASN A 187 -30.73 28.97 -22.98
C ASN A 187 -31.70 28.73 -24.15
N THR A 188 -31.86 29.74 -24.98
CA THR A 188 -32.67 29.68 -26.21
C THR A 188 -31.87 30.31 -27.34
N PHE A 189 -31.85 29.67 -28.50
CA PHE A 189 -31.21 30.17 -29.71
C PHE A 189 -32.28 30.68 -30.67
N ARG A 190 -32.19 31.96 -31.03
CA ARG A 190 -33.14 32.65 -31.90
C ARG A 190 -32.39 33.72 -32.69
N GLU A 191 -32.78 33.98 -33.94
CA GLU A 191 -32.14 35.00 -34.81
C GLU A 191 -30.62 34.80 -34.96
N GLY A 192 -30.15 33.55 -35.00
CA GLY A 192 -28.73 33.22 -35.22
C GLY A 192 -27.83 33.40 -34.00
N ARG A 193 -28.38 33.59 -32.79
CA ARG A 193 -27.61 33.70 -31.54
C ARG A 193 -28.34 33.11 -30.34
N PHE A 194 -27.58 32.75 -29.31
CA PHE A 194 -28.15 32.45 -28.00
C PHE A 194 -28.59 33.74 -27.29
N LEU A 195 -29.78 33.72 -26.69
CA LEU A 195 -30.39 34.87 -26.03
C LEU A 195 -29.61 35.34 -24.80
N THR A 196 -28.95 34.41 -24.10
CA THR A 196 -28.10 34.75 -22.96
C THR A 196 -26.64 34.38 -23.19
N SER A 197 -25.74 35.30 -22.81
CA SER A 197 -24.29 35.06 -22.80
C SER A 197 -23.91 34.32 -21.51
N ARG A 198 -24.05 32.99 -21.52
CA ARG A 198 -23.69 32.07 -20.42
C ARG A 198 -22.88 30.92 -21.00
N PRO A 199 -22.03 30.26 -20.18
CA PRO A 199 -21.36 29.06 -20.63
C PRO A 199 -22.37 27.97 -21.04
N HIS A 200 -22.08 27.20 -22.10
CA HIS A 200 -22.95 26.11 -22.54
C HIS A 200 -22.91 24.98 -21.52
N PHE A 201 -21.71 24.60 -21.08
CA PHE A 201 -21.49 23.61 -20.02
C PHE A 201 -21.07 24.29 -18.71
N PRO A 202 -22.00 24.80 -17.89
CA PRO A 202 -21.65 25.45 -16.63
C PRO A 202 -21.02 24.48 -15.63
N PRO A 203 -20.18 24.97 -14.70
CA PRO A 203 -19.66 24.13 -13.62
C PRO A 203 -20.79 23.71 -12.66
N LYS A 204 -21.06 22.41 -12.59
CA LYS A 204 -22.16 21.83 -11.79
C LYS A 204 -21.73 21.13 -10.50
N LEU A 205 -20.43 20.95 -10.28
CA LEU A 205 -19.86 20.14 -9.18
C LEU A 205 -18.94 20.92 -8.24
N ASN A 206 -18.98 22.26 -8.29
CA ASN A 206 -18.15 23.11 -7.43
C ASN A 206 -18.77 23.32 -6.03
N ASN A 207 -20.05 23.01 -5.86
CA ASN A 207 -20.78 23.16 -4.60
C ASN A 207 -21.91 22.12 -4.53
N PHE A 208 -21.92 21.32 -3.47
CA PHE A 208 -22.90 20.25 -3.25
C PHE A 208 -24.02 20.68 -2.28
N TYR A 209 -24.06 21.94 -1.84
CA TYR A 209 -25.13 22.54 -1.04
C TYR A 209 -25.50 21.76 0.24
N GLY A 210 -24.52 21.10 0.86
CA GLY A 210 -24.70 20.30 2.07
C GLY A 210 -25.23 18.89 1.82
N CYS A 211 -25.36 18.45 0.56
CA CYS A 211 -25.82 17.11 0.22
C CYS A 211 -24.94 16.03 0.86
N PRO A 212 -25.54 14.92 1.34
CA PRO A 212 -24.80 13.87 2.01
C PRO A 212 -24.03 13.01 1.01
N LEU A 213 -22.72 12.91 1.17
CA LEU A 213 -21.88 11.94 0.48
C LEU A 213 -21.36 10.91 1.48
N THR A 214 -21.53 9.63 1.14
CA THR A 214 -21.18 8.50 2.01
C THR A 214 -19.75 8.06 1.76
N ALA A 215 -18.94 8.06 2.82
CA ALA A 215 -17.56 7.57 2.83
C ALA A 215 -17.47 6.22 3.53
N ALA A 216 -16.97 5.19 2.83
CA ALA A 216 -16.56 3.95 3.46
C ALA A 216 -15.24 4.20 4.21
N VAL A 217 -15.22 3.94 5.52
CA VAL A 217 -14.09 4.27 6.40
C VAL A 217 -13.71 3.11 7.30
N TYR A 218 -12.44 3.04 7.68
CA TYR A 218 -11.89 2.05 8.59
C TYR A 218 -10.67 2.62 9.31
N THR A 219 -10.33 2.08 10.47
CA THR A 219 -9.15 2.54 11.21
C THR A 219 -7.86 2.02 10.57
N TYR A 220 -6.92 2.93 10.28
CA TYR A 220 -5.60 2.63 9.74
C TYR A 220 -4.52 3.60 10.27
N GLY A 221 -3.80 3.20 11.33
CA GLY A 221 -2.63 3.92 11.84
C GLY A 221 -2.85 5.43 12.04
N ALA A 222 -1.93 6.22 11.47
CA ALA A 222 -1.98 7.69 11.46
C ALA A 222 -3.02 8.28 10.51
N PHE A 223 -3.48 7.50 9.53
CA PHE A 223 -4.28 8.02 8.41
C PHE A 223 -5.74 8.18 8.78
N MET A 224 -6.33 7.17 9.41
CA MET A 224 -7.74 7.20 9.81
C MET A 224 -7.93 6.54 11.18
N ARG A 225 -8.59 7.23 12.08
CA ARG A 225 -9.01 6.75 13.39
C ARG A 225 -10.46 7.12 13.60
N LEU A 226 -11.28 6.13 13.86
CA LEU A 226 -12.71 6.32 14.07
C LEU A 226 -12.97 6.52 15.57
N GLN A 227 -13.92 7.41 15.87
CA GLN A 227 -14.42 7.65 17.22
C GLN A 227 -15.85 7.14 17.28
N HIS A 228 -16.10 6.22 18.22
CA HIS A 228 -17.39 5.57 18.38
C HIS A 228 -18.20 6.22 19.50
N GLY A 229 -19.49 6.46 19.22
CA GLY A 229 -20.48 6.91 20.19
C GLY A 229 -21.26 5.74 20.81
N PRO A 230 -22.36 6.04 21.51
CA PRO A 230 -23.27 5.02 22.02
C PRO A 230 -23.79 4.11 20.89
N GLY A 231 -23.77 2.80 21.13
CA GLY A 231 -24.23 1.81 20.15
C GLY A 231 -23.26 1.52 19.00
N GLU A 232 -21.95 1.75 19.19
CA GLU A 232 -20.89 1.50 18.20
C GLU A 232 -21.06 2.27 16.88
N THR A 233 -21.77 3.39 16.91
CA THR A 233 -21.91 4.27 15.75
C THR A 233 -20.68 5.18 15.61
N VAL A 234 -20.17 5.35 14.40
CA VAL A 234 -19.06 6.27 14.14
C VAL A 234 -19.57 7.71 14.23
N VAL A 235 -19.12 8.45 15.25
CA VAL A 235 -19.50 9.84 15.50
C VAL A 235 -18.42 10.83 15.10
N GLY A 236 -17.20 10.37 14.87
CA GLY A 236 -16.07 11.23 14.53
C GLY A 236 -14.91 10.48 13.89
N MET A 237 -13.98 11.27 13.34
CA MET A 237 -12.78 10.77 12.69
C MET A 237 -11.57 11.67 12.98
N ASP A 238 -10.41 11.06 13.10
CA ASP A 238 -9.12 11.74 13.31
C ASP A 238 -8.02 11.08 12.45
N GLY A 239 -6.91 11.79 12.23
CA GLY A 239 -5.82 11.34 11.34
C GLY A 239 -5.68 12.16 10.06
N ILE A 240 -4.71 11.79 9.23
CA ILE A 240 -4.33 12.51 8.01
C ILE A 240 -5.49 12.57 7.02
N ASP A 241 -6.13 11.44 6.74
CA ASP A 241 -7.22 11.32 5.78
C ASP A 241 -8.50 11.97 6.31
N ALA A 242 -8.70 11.97 7.63
CA ALA A 242 -9.79 12.70 8.27
C ALA A 242 -9.63 14.23 8.14
N VAL A 243 -8.40 14.74 8.20
CA VAL A 243 -8.11 16.17 7.95
C VAL A 243 -8.31 16.50 6.47
N LEU A 244 -7.84 15.64 5.57
CA LEU A 244 -8.02 15.81 4.13
C LEU A 244 -9.51 15.85 3.76
N LEU A 245 -10.30 14.90 4.25
CA LEU A 245 -11.74 14.84 3.98
C LEU A 245 -12.49 16.06 4.52
N ARG A 246 -12.08 16.60 5.68
CA ARG A 246 -12.64 17.86 6.20
C ARG A 246 -12.36 19.05 5.28
N HIS A 247 -11.19 19.12 4.65
CA HIS A 247 -10.88 20.17 3.68
C HIS A 247 -11.69 20.01 2.39
N ILE A 248 -11.76 18.79 1.85
CA ILE A 248 -12.52 18.50 0.63
C ILE A 248 -14.03 18.79 0.85
N SER A 249 -14.60 18.32 1.95
CA SER A 249 -16.01 18.57 2.30
C SER A 249 -16.32 20.05 2.55
N ALA A 250 -15.40 20.81 3.16
CA ALA A 250 -15.57 22.24 3.33
C ALA A 250 -15.47 23.01 2.01
N LYS A 251 -14.51 22.66 1.14
CA LYS A 251 -14.31 23.30 -0.18
C LYS A 251 -15.49 23.07 -1.12
N LEU A 252 -15.96 21.82 -1.18
CA LEU A 252 -17.05 21.41 -2.06
C LEU A 252 -18.43 21.54 -1.39
N ASN A 253 -18.49 21.89 -0.11
CA ASN A 253 -19.71 22.07 0.67
C ASN A 253 -20.67 20.88 0.59
N PHE A 254 -20.21 19.69 1.00
CA PHE A 254 -21.04 18.50 1.20
C PHE A 254 -20.99 18.03 2.66
N SER A 255 -22.04 17.34 3.12
CA SER A 255 -22.03 16.67 4.41
C SER A 255 -21.48 15.26 4.27
N THR A 256 -20.60 14.84 5.18
CA THR A 256 -19.98 13.51 5.12
C THR A 256 -20.77 12.53 5.98
N VAL A 257 -21.25 11.44 5.37
CA VAL A 257 -21.84 10.30 6.08
C VAL A 257 -20.77 9.22 6.21
N LEU A 258 -20.37 8.89 7.43
CA LEU A 258 -19.34 7.89 7.69
C LEU A 258 -19.99 6.50 7.81
N ARG A 259 -19.59 5.56 6.96
CA ARG A 259 -20.00 4.15 7.06
C ARG A 259 -18.76 3.30 7.35
N GLU A 260 -18.71 2.71 8.54
CA GLU A 260 -17.60 1.84 8.91
C GLU A 260 -17.63 0.53 8.11
N VAL A 261 -16.47 0.14 7.59
CA VAL A 261 -16.30 -1.15 6.95
C VAL A 261 -16.38 -2.26 8.01
N PRO A 262 -17.06 -3.39 7.73
CA PRO A 262 -17.09 -4.52 8.66
C PRO A 262 -15.70 -4.93 9.16
N HIS A 263 -15.63 -5.28 10.44
CA HIS A 263 -14.39 -5.58 11.14
C HIS A 263 -13.57 -6.66 10.41
N GLY A 264 -12.27 -6.43 10.28
CA GLY A 264 -11.33 -7.37 9.65
C GLY A 264 -11.27 -7.32 8.12
N LEU A 265 -12.11 -6.53 7.44
CA LEU A 265 -12.10 -6.45 5.97
C LEU A 265 -11.31 -5.25 5.43
N ARG A 266 -11.34 -4.08 6.12
CA ARG A 266 -10.62 -2.84 5.74
C ARG A 266 -10.75 -2.50 4.24
N PHE A 267 -9.67 -2.59 3.46
CA PHE A 267 -9.67 -2.33 2.02
C PHE A 267 -10.58 -3.31 1.26
N GLY A 268 -10.58 -4.58 1.68
CA GLY A 268 -11.22 -5.68 0.97
C GLY A 268 -10.30 -6.41 0.00
N LEU A 269 -10.87 -7.43 -0.64
CA LEU A 269 -10.25 -8.22 -1.71
C LEU A 269 -11.11 -8.15 -2.98
N ILE A 270 -10.48 -8.35 -4.12
CA ILE A 270 -11.15 -8.58 -5.41
C ILE A 270 -10.75 -9.99 -5.85
N PHE A 271 -11.74 -10.87 -5.94
CA PHE A 271 -11.55 -12.26 -6.37
C PHE A 271 -11.68 -12.39 -7.89
N GLU A 272 -11.13 -13.45 -8.47
CA GLU A 272 -11.17 -13.67 -9.93
C GLU A 272 -12.59 -13.84 -10.47
N ASN A 273 -13.51 -14.35 -9.65
CA ASN A 273 -14.95 -14.43 -9.97
C ASN A 273 -15.67 -13.07 -9.96
N GLY A 274 -14.95 -11.97 -9.68
CA GLY A 274 -15.48 -10.61 -9.61
C GLY A 274 -16.13 -10.26 -8.28
N THR A 275 -16.18 -11.16 -7.30
CA THR A 275 -16.70 -10.81 -5.97
C THR A 275 -15.72 -9.89 -5.25
N THR A 276 -16.27 -8.96 -4.47
CA THR A 276 -15.48 -7.97 -3.75
C THR A 276 -15.88 -7.95 -2.27
N THR A 277 -14.97 -7.51 -1.40
CA THR A 277 -15.23 -7.37 0.05
C THR A 277 -14.76 -6.00 0.55
N GLY A 278 -14.97 -5.72 1.85
CA GLY A 278 -14.47 -4.51 2.51
C GLY A 278 -14.95 -3.20 1.90
N ALA A 279 -14.11 -2.17 1.97
CA ALA A 279 -14.40 -0.85 1.41
C ALA A 279 -14.67 -0.89 -0.11
N MET A 280 -13.93 -1.71 -0.85
CA MET A 280 -14.09 -1.83 -2.30
C MET A 280 -15.50 -2.31 -2.66
N LYS A 281 -16.03 -3.30 -1.95
CA LYS A 281 -17.40 -3.78 -2.15
C LYS A 281 -18.41 -2.66 -1.99
N MET A 282 -18.33 -1.93 -0.89
CA MET A 282 -19.28 -0.85 -0.58
C MET A 282 -19.29 0.24 -1.66
N VAL A 283 -18.12 0.58 -2.21
CA VAL A 283 -18.03 1.60 -3.26
C VAL A 283 -18.49 1.06 -4.63
N ILE A 284 -18.14 -0.19 -4.97
CA ILE A 284 -18.52 -0.82 -6.24
C ILE A 284 -20.04 -1.05 -6.32
N GLU A 285 -20.64 -1.54 -5.23
CA GLU A 285 -22.08 -1.82 -5.13
C GLU A 285 -22.92 -0.54 -4.92
N GLY A 286 -22.28 0.62 -4.72
CA GLY A 286 -22.96 1.90 -4.54
C GLY A 286 -23.52 2.13 -3.13
N GLU A 287 -23.11 1.34 -2.15
CA GLU A 287 -23.40 1.59 -0.72
C GLU A 287 -22.66 2.82 -0.17
N ALA A 288 -21.52 3.17 -0.77
CA ALA A 288 -20.73 4.36 -0.47
C ALA A 288 -20.30 5.05 -1.78
N ASN A 289 -20.16 6.37 -1.75
CA ASN A 289 -19.72 7.14 -2.91
C ASN A 289 -18.20 7.03 -3.12
N PHE A 290 -17.43 6.97 -2.03
CA PHE A 290 -15.97 6.86 -2.06
C PHE A 290 -15.41 6.19 -0.78
N THR A 291 -14.12 5.84 -0.81
CA THR A 291 -13.36 5.30 0.32
C THR A 291 -12.01 6.01 0.44
N LEU A 292 -11.54 6.14 1.68
CA LEU A 292 -10.24 6.68 2.06
C LEU A 292 -9.78 6.01 3.36
N GLY A 293 -8.53 6.24 3.78
CA GLY A 293 -7.90 5.49 4.86
C GLY A 293 -6.72 4.70 4.32
N PHE A 294 -5.77 5.39 3.70
CA PHE A 294 -4.57 4.77 3.14
C PHE A 294 -4.88 3.84 1.93
N PHE A 295 -5.76 4.28 1.03
CA PHE A 295 -6.17 3.47 -0.12
C PHE A 295 -5.10 3.51 -1.23
N GLY A 296 -4.31 2.43 -1.32
CA GLY A 296 -3.19 2.33 -2.26
C GLY A 296 -3.60 2.06 -3.72
N TYR A 297 -2.78 2.58 -4.64
CA TYR A 297 -2.86 2.25 -6.06
C TYR A 297 -2.62 0.74 -6.30
N ASN A 298 -3.49 0.11 -7.10
CA ASN A 298 -3.34 -1.27 -7.56
C ASN A 298 -4.01 -1.42 -8.94
N GLN A 299 -3.31 -2.06 -9.89
CA GLN A 299 -3.82 -2.27 -11.25
C GLN A 299 -5.14 -3.05 -11.29
N LEU A 300 -5.35 -4.00 -10.37
CA LEU A 300 -6.60 -4.75 -10.28
C LEU A 300 -7.75 -3.85 -9.84
N ARG A 301 -7.51 -2.91 -8.92
CA ARG A 301 -8.52 -1.96 -8.43
C ARG A 301 -9.00 -1.03 -9.53
N LEU A 302 -8.09 -0.55 -10.39
CA LEU A 302 -8.41 0.31 -11.52
C LEU A 302 -9.35 -0.32 -12.55
N LYS A 303 -9.50 -1.65 -12.58
CA LYS A 303 -10.47 -2.31 -13.46
C LYS A 303 -11.92 -2.10 -13.01
N PHE A 304 -12.14 -1.82 -11.72
CA PHE A 304 -13.46 -1.79 -11.09
C PHE A 304 -13.77 -0.47 -10.37
N MET A 305 -12.78 0.39 -10.19
CA MET A 305 -12.89 1.63 -9.44
C MET A 305 -12.10 2.75 -10.13
N SER A 306 -12.53 3.98 -9.93
CA SER A 306 -11.77 5.17 -10.28
C SER A 306 -10.95 5.60 -9.06
N LEU A 307 -9.73 6.11 -9.28
CA LEU A 307 -8.88 6.66 -8.22
C LEU A 307 -8.69 8.14 -8.47
N SER A 308 -8.66 8.93 -7.39
CA SER A 308 -8.21 10.31 -7.46
C SER A 308 -6.73 10.40 -7.80
N HIS A 309 -6.25 11.61 -8.09
CA HIS A 309 -4.84 11.95 -8.02
C HIS A 309 -4.24 11.52 -6.68
N ASN A 310 -2.99 11.07 -6.74
CA ASN A 310 -2.27 10.60 -5.57
C ASN A 310 -1.92 11.79 -4.66
N TYR A 311 -2.36 11.75 -3.41
CA TYR A 311 -2.10 12.82 -2.45
C TYR A 311 -0.88 12.56 -1.57
N HIS A 312 -0.44 11.29 -1.46
CA HIS A 312 0.74 10.91 -0.68
C HIS A 312 1.47 9.72 -1.32
N PHE A 313 2.78 9.65 -1.12
CA PHE A 313 3.61 8.50 -1.51
C PHE A 313 4.29 7.92 -0.28
N THR A 314 4.19 6.61 -0.12
CA THR A 314 4.72 5.86 1.01
C THR A 314 5.67 4.78 0.51
N ALA A 315 6.64 4.41 1.34
CA ALA A 315 7.51 3.27 1.09
C ALA A 315 6.97 2.01 1.79
N LEU A 316 6.98 0.89 1.08
CA LEU A 316 6.83 -0.42 1.70
C LEU A 316 8.19 -0.89 2.24
N VAL A 317 8.20 -1.24 3.52
CA VAL A 317 9.39 -1.59 4.30
C VAL A 317 9.26 -2.99 4.87
N VAL A 318 10.38 -3.70 4.99
CA VAL A 318 10.43 -5.00 5.67
C VAL A 318 10.72 -4.76 7.14
N MET A 319 9.79 -5.14 8.00
CA MET A 319 9.97 -5.23 9.44
C MET A 319 10.72 -6.51 9.76
N VAL A 320 11.82 -6.36 10.50
CA VAL A 320 12.69 -7.48 10.89
C VAL A 320 12.60 -7.75 12.37
N SER A 321 12.68 -9.04 12.70
CA SER A 321 12.71 -9.50 14.08
C SER A 321 13.91 -8.90 14.80
N ALA A 322 13.73 -8.53 16.07
CA ALA A 322 14.82 -8.07 16.92
C ALA A 322 15.88 -9.16 17.19
N GLY A 323 15.61 -10.41 16.78
CA GLY A 323 16.43 -11.59 17.04
C GLY A 323 16.23 -12.10 18.47
N GLU A 324 16.31 -13.41 18.65
CA GLU A 324 16.28 -14.02 19.98
C GLU A 324 17.55 -13.65 20.75
N GLU A 325 17.46 -13.46 22.07
CA GLU A 325 18.67 -13.29 22.90
C GLU A 325 19.44 -14.62 22.98
N TYR A 326 20.78 -14.59 22.87
CA TYR A 326 21.57 -15.80 23.10
C TYR A 326 21.32 -16.38 24.49
N GLU A 327 21.29 -17.70 24.59
CA GLU A 327 21.14 -18.37 25.87
C GLU A 327 22.33 -18.08 26.79
N ALA A 328 22.10 -18.20 28.10
CA ALA A 328 23.11 -17.90 29.11
C ALA A 328 24.38 -18.77 28.97
N PHE A 329 24.23 -20.02 28.52
CA PHE A 329 25.36 -20.93 28.30
C PHE A 329 26.08 -20.66 26.97
N GLU A 330 25.34 -20.37 25.89
CA GLU A 330 25.91 -20.02 24.58
C GLU A 330 26.84 -18.80 24.69
N LYS A 331 26.45 -17.81 25.51
CA LYS A 331 27.27 -16.62 25.81
C LYS A 331 28.68 -16.96 26.32
N LEU A 332 28.88 -18.10 26.97
CA LEU A 332 30.20 -18.54 27.46
C LEU A 332 31.08 -19.15 26.35
N LEU A 333 30.48 -19.67 25.28
CA LEU A 333 31.21 -20.32 24.18
C LEU A 333 31.55 -19.36 23.04
N LEU A 334 30.79 -18.27 22.90
CA LEU A 334 30.95 -17.26 21.84
C LEU A 334 32.27 -16.46 21.81
N PRO A 335 33.01 -16.23 22.93
CA PRO A 335 34.23 -15.42 22.91
C PRO A 335 35.34 -15.98 22.02
N PHE A 336 35.38 -17.30 21.82
CA PHE A 336 36.33 -17.99 20.96
C PHE A 336 35.63 -18.60 19.75
N THR A 337 36.27 -18.50 18.60
CA THR A 337 35.81 -19.21 17.40
C THR A 337 35.95 -20.71 17.59
N ASN A 338 35.18 -21.51 16.84
CA ASN A 338 35.28 -22.97 16.87
C ASN A 338 36.72 -23.45 16.67
N THR A 339 37.48 -22.81 15.78
CA THR A 339 38.90 -23.11 15.55
C THR A 339 39.74 -22.93 16.83
N LEU A 340 39.54 -21.82 17.56
CA LEU A 340 40.27 -21.58 18.82
C LEU A 340 39.89 -22.60 19.90
N TRP A 341 38.61 -22.98 19.99
CA TRP A 341 38.17 -24.05 20.88
C TRP A 341 38.82 -25.40 20.56
N PHE A 342 38.88 -25.78 19.28
CA PHE A 342 39.55 -27.01 18.85
C PHE A 342 41.06 -26.97 19.12
N VAL A 343 41.72 -25.83 18.91
CA VAL A 343 43.14 -25.67 19.23
C VAL A 343 43.36 -25.77 20.74
N PHE A 344 42.52 -25.11 21.55
CA PHE A 344 42.58 -25.16 23.01
C PHE A 344 42.39 -26.58 23.56
N LEU A 345 41.32 -27.27 23.12
CA LEU A 345 41.07 -28.67 23.47
C LEU A 345 42.16 -29.60 22.94
N GLY A 346 42.72 -29.30 21.77
CA GLY A 346 43.85 -30.00 21.18
C GLY A 346 45.11 -29.89 22.04
N CYS A 347 45.48 -28.70 22.50
CA CYS A 347 46.60 -28.48 23.41
C CYS A 347 46.44 -29.26 24.72
N ILE A 348 45.24 -29.25 25.30
CA ILE A 348 44.94 -30.04 26.51
C ILE A 348 45.08 -31.53 26.24
N SER A 349 44.50 -32.01 25.13
CA SER A 349 44.53 -33.43 24.74
C SER A 349 45.96 -33.93 24.48
N VAL A 350 46.78 -33.12 23.81
CA VAL A 350 48.21 -33.40 23.61
C VAL A 350 48.93 -33.45 24.96
N GLY A 351 48.61 -32.53 25.88
CA GLY A 351 49.13 -32.56 27.26
C GLY A 351 48.81 -33.88 27.97
N PHE A 352 47.55 -34.33 27.93
CA PHE A 352 47.14 -35.62 28.50
C PHE A 352 47.80 -36.82 27.82
N LEU A 353 47.94 -36.79 26.49
CA LEU A 353 48.60 -37.84 25.73
C LEU A 353 50.08 -37.95 26.10
N VAL A 354 50.79 -36.82 26.14
CA VAL A 354 52.19 -36.77 26.58
C VAL A 354 52.32 -37.29 28.01
N ILE A 355 51.42 -36.88 28.91
CA ILE A 355 51.41 -37.37 30.29
C ILE A 355 51.19 -38.89 30.33
N SER A 356 50.24 -39.41 29.56
CA SER A 356 49.90 -40.84 29.50
C SER A 356 51.04 -41.69 28.95
N VAL A 357 51.71 -41.24 27.88
CA VAL A 357 52.85 -41.92 27.27
C VAL A 357 54.02 -41.97 28.25
N ILE A 358 54.39 -40.84 28.86
CA ILE A 358 55.51 -40.77 29.80
C ILE A 358 55.21 -41.55 31.09
N SER A 359 53.96 -41.58 31.55
CA SER A 359 53.54 -42.36 32.71
C SER A 359 53.69 -43.88 32.49
N ARG A 360 53.74 -44.33 31.22
CA ARG A 360 54.04 -45.73 30.85
C ARG A 360 55.54 -45.99 30.65
N MET A 361 56.38 -44.95 30.64
CA MET A 361 57.84 -45.08 30.55
C MET A 361 58.47 -45.25 31.94
N GLY A 362 59.75 -45.66 31.98
CA GLY A 362 60.48 -45.89 33.23
C GLY A 362 60.58 -44.66 34.14
N THR A 363 60.75 -44.90 35.44
CA THR A 363 60.78 -43.88 36.51
C THR A 363 61.81 -42.77 36.30
N ARG A 364 62.94 -43.06 35.63
CA ARG A 364 63.96 -42.04 35.26
C ARG A 364 63.41 -40.97 34.32
N MET A 365 62.59 -41.37 33.35
CA MET A 365 61.97 -40.46 32.36
C MET A 365 60.86 -39.62 33.01
N GLN A 366 60.05 -40.24 33.88
CA GLN A 366 59.03 -39.52 34.66
C GLN A 366 59.67 -38.46 35.57
N ALA A 367 60.76 -38.82 36.27
CA ALA A 367 61.51 -37.89 37.10
C ALA A 367 62.24 -36.80 36.30
N PHE A 368 62.47 -36.99 35.00
CA PHE A 368 63.05 -35.98 34.11
C PHE A 368 62.02 -34.96 33.64
N VAL A 369 60.84 -35.42 33.21
CA VAL A 369 59.80 -34.56 32.61
C VAL A 369 58.88 -33.92 33.66
N PHE A 370 58.36 -34.69 34.60
CA PHE A 370 57.47 -34.17 35.65
C PHE A 370 58.26 -33.72 36.89
N GLY A 371 59.35 -34.41 37.21
CA GLY A 371 60.10 -34.22 38.44
C GLY A 371 59.79 -35.30 39.47
N SER A 372 60.76 -35.63 40.32
CA SER A 372 60.74 -36.84 41.17
C SER A 372 59.68 -36.83 42.28
N ARG A 373 59.04 -35.70 42.56
CA ARG A 373 58.07 -35.53 43.66
C ARG A 373 56.63 -35.28 43.19
N ILE A 374 56.37 -35.29 41.88
CA ILE A 374 55.03 -35.03 41.33
C ILE A 374 54.27 -36.34 41.18
N GLN A 375 53.15 -36.49 41.89
CA GLN A 375 52.34 -37.72 41.88
C GLN A 375 51.13 -37.63 40.92
N SER A 376 50.59 -36.43 40.68
CA SER A 376 49.38 -36.22 39.87
C SER A 376 49.61 -35.20 38.75
N PRO A 377 50.44 -35.52 37.72
CA PRO A 377 50.77 -34.58 36.64
C PRO A 377 49.56 -34.13 35.83
N ALA A 378 48.55 -35.00 35.65
CA ALA A 378 47.31 -34.70 34.94
C ALA A 378 46.45 -33.64 35.67
N VAL A 379 46.31 -33.77 36.99
CA VAL A 379 45.59 -32.78 37.82
C VAL A 379 46.35 -31.46 37.85
N ASN A 380 47.69 -31.52 37.93
CA ASN A 380 48.53 -30.33 37.89
C ASN A 380 48.43 -29.58 36.56
N LEU A 381 48.31 -30.28 35.43
CA LEU A 381 48.08 -29.68 34.11
C LEU A 381 46.82 -28.81 34.11
N LEU A 382 45.69 -29.37 34.57
CA LEU A 382 44.42 -28.64 34.66
C LEU A 382 44.47 -27.53 35.71
N ASN A 383 45.03 -27.79 36.89
CA ASN A 383 45.10 -26.81 37.98
C ASN A 383 45.86 -25.55 37.54
N VAL A 384 47.02 -25.72 36.89
CA VAL A 384 47.82 -24.60 36.39
C VAL A 384 47.10 -23.85 35.26
N LEU A 385 46.37 -24.56 34.40
CA LEU A 385 45.57 -23.95 33.34
C LEU A 385 44.50 -23.00 33.91
N PHE A 386 43.82 -23.40 34.99
CA PHE A 386 42.85 -22.56 35.69
C PHE A 386 43.49 -21.50 36.60
N GLY A 387 44.80 -21.57 36.84
CA GLY A 387 45.54 -20.59 37.64
C GLY A 387 45.83 -20.96 39.07
N GLY A 388 45.58 -22.21 39.47
CA GLY A 388 45.91 -22.69 40.79
C GLY A 388 47.41 -22.82 41.01
N SER A 389 47.81 -22.70 42.27
CA SER A 389 49.20 -22.93 42.70
C SER A 389 49.51 -24.42 42.78
N LEU A 390 50.76 -24.78 42.49
CA LEU A 390 51.27 -26.13 42.73
C LEU A 390 51.82 -26.27 44.15
N SER A 391 51.46 -27.35 44.84
CA SER A 391 51.99 -27.67 46.18
C SER A 391 53.45 -28.12 46.16
N VAL A 392 53.91 -28.68 45.05
CA VAL A 392 55.28 -29.16 44.86
C VAL A 392 55.81 -28.64 43.53
N LEU A 393 56.93 -27.92 43.57
CA LEU A 393 57.58 -27.33 42.40
C LEU A 393 58.60 -28.28 41.78
N PRO A 394 58.72 -28.32 40.43
CA PRO A 394 59.76 -29.10 39.77
C PRO A 394 61.16 -28.54 40.07
N THR A 395 62.12 -29.43 40.32
CA THR A 395 63.50 -29.06 40.68
C THR A 395 64.45 -28.99 39.47
N ARG A 396 64.17 -29.75 38.41
CA ARG A 396 65.01 -29.82 37.19
C ARG A 396 64.69 -28.70 36.19
N ASN A 397 65.71 -28.26 35.46
CA ASN A 397 65.60 -27.15 34.48
C ASN A 397 64.57 -27.43 33.37
N PHE A 398 64.52 -28.64 32.81
CA PHE A 398 63.56 -28.99 31.76
C PHE A 398 62.09 -28.95 32.25
N ALA A 399 61.81 -29.55 33.40
CA ALA A 399 60.48 -29.54 34.00
C ALA A 399 60.04 -28.11 34.41
N ARG A 400 60.98 -27.26 34.87
CA ARG A 400 60.73 -25.83 35.12
C ARG A 400 60.40 -25.08 33.84
N PHE A 401 61.17 -25.31 32.77
CA PHE A 401 60.91 -24.70 31.47
C PHE A 401 59.51 -25.07 30.94
N LEU A 402 59.15 -26.35 31.00
CA LEU A 402 57.82 -26.83 30.59
C LEU A 402 56.70 -26.20 31.44
N LEU A 403 56.88 -26.13 32.76
CA LEU A 403 55.94 -25.47 33.65
C LEU A 403 55.80 -23.98 33.34
N THR A 404 56.91 -23.28 33.10
CA THR A 404 56.90 -21.86 32.72
C THR A 404 56.16 -21.64 31.40
N LEU A 405 56.40 -22.48 30.39
CA LEU A 405 55.70 -22.40 29.11
C LEU A 405 54.18 -22.62 29.30
N TRP A 406 53.78 -23.61 30.10
CA TRP A 406 52.38 -23.87 30.39
C TRP A 406 51.72 -22.75 31.21
N LEU A 407 52.45 -22.13 32.15
CA LEU A 407 52.00 -20.96 32.90
C LEU A 407 51.75 -19.76 31.98
N ILE A 408 52.67 -19.49 31.05
CA ILE A 408 52.53 -18.42 30.05
C ILE A 408 51.32 -18.71 29.15
N HIS A 409 51.18 -19.94 28.65
CA HIS A 409 50.03 -20.34 27.85
C HIS A 409 48.72 -20.15 28.61
N GLY A 410 48.60 -20.69 29.82
CA GLY A 410 47.40 -20.57 30.64
C GLY A 410 47.08 -19.13 31.03
N LEU A 411 48.09 -18.29 31.28
CA LEU A 411 47.90 -16.85 31.52
C LEU A 411 47.32 -16.15 30.29
N ILE A 412 47.94 -16.32 29.12
CA ILE A 412 47.51 -15.70 27.86
C ILE A 412 46.10 -16.16 27.48
N THR A 413 45.83 -17.47 27.51
CA THR A 413 44.51 -17.98 27.13
C THR A 413 43.41 -17.46 28.05
N ARG A 414 43.65 -17.42 29.37
CA ARG A 414 42.67 -16.87 30.33
C ARG A 414 42.45 -15.38 30.14
N THR A 415 43.50 -14.58 29.97
CA THR A 415 43.36 -13.13 29.81
C THR A 415 42.63 -12.77 28.52
N VAL A 416 42.96 -13.45 27.41
CA VAL A 416 42.30 -13.23 26.12
C VAL A 416 40.83 -13.66 26.19
N TYR A 417 40.53 -14.82 26.78
CA TYR A 417 39.15 -15.28 26.96
C TYR A 417 38.35 -14.32 27.84
N GLN A 418 38.89 -13.89 28.98
CA GLN A 418 38.23 -12.96 29.90
C GLN A 418 37.94 -11.62 29.22
N GLN A 419 38.89 -11.07 28.47
CA GLN A 419 38.71 -9.82 27.74
C GLN A 419 37.65 -9.95 26.64
N ALA A 420 37.69 -11.04 25.87
CA ALA A 420 36.73 -11.30 24.81
C ALA A 420 35.31 -11.50 25.38
N LEU A 421 35.17 -12.26 26.47
CA LEU A 421 33.89 -12.46 27.16
C LEU A 421 33.35 -11.14 27.72
N PHE A 422 34.20 -10.33 28.36
CA PHE A 422 33.78 -9.03 28.89
C PHE A 422 33.27 -8.09 27.79
N ASN A 423 33.98 -8.01 26.66
CA ASN A 423 33.53 -7.23 25.51
C ASN A 423 32.22 -7.78 24.94
N PHE A 424 32.10 -9.11 24.82
CA PHE A 424 30.90 -9.75 24.28
C PHE A 424 29.65 -9.55 25.14
N LEU A 425 29.78 -9.63 26.47
CA LEU A 425 28.67 -9.42 27.40
C LEU A 425 28.18 -7.97 27.45
N GLN A 426 29.00 -7.01 27.03
CA GLN A 426 28.62 -5.59 26.93
C GLN A 426 27.86 -5.26 25.64
N LEU A 427 28.04 -6.05 24.58
CA LEU A 427 27.32 -5.89 23.32
C LEU A 427 25.90 -6.46 23.47
N SER A 428 24.90 -5.80 22.90
CA SER A 428 23.56 -6.39 22.82
C SER A 428 23.55 -7.49 21.77
N THR A 429 23.71 -8.72 22.23
CA THR A 429 23.85 -9.90 21.38
C THR A 429 22.51 -10.62 21.34
N ASN A 430 21.66 -10.16 20.44
CA ASN A 430 20.61 -11.01 19.89
C ASN A 430 21.23 -11.79 18.73
N HIS A 431 20.70 -12.97 18.43
CA HIS A 431 21.00 -13.67 17.19
C HIS A 431 20.88 -12.69 16.02
N SER A 432 21.86 -12.73 15.10
CA SER A 432 22.02 -11.75 14.03
C SER A 432 20.69 -11.42 13.37
N THR A 433 20.25 -10.17 13.52
CA THR A 433 19.08 -9.66 12.82
C THR A 433 19.46 -9.40 11.37
N ILE A 434 18.58 -9.76 10.45
CA ILE A 434 18.74 -9.46 9.03
C ILE A 434 18.86 -7.94 8.86
N THR A 435 19.95 -7.49 8.24
CA THR A 435 20.19 -6.05 8.00
C THR A 435 20.03 -5.65 6.53
N THR A 436 20.02 -6.62 5.61
CA THR A 436 19.91 -6.39 4.17
C THR A 436 18.86 -7.28 3.52
N LEU A 437 18.30 -6.83 2.40
CA LEU A 437 17.33 -7.62 1.63
C LEU A 437 17.98 -8.90 1.09
N LYS A 438 19.26 -8.84 0.73
CA LYS A 438 20.01 -10.02 0.28
C LYS A 438 20.07 -11.12 1.36
N GLN A 439 20.31 -10.75 2.61
CA GLN A 439 20.33 -11.72 3.71
C GLN A 439 18.96 -12.36 3.95
N LEU A 440 17.86 -11.61 3.71
CA LEU A 440 16.51 -12.14 3.74
C LEU A 440 16.33 -13.23 2.68
N ILE A 441 16.71 -12.93 1.44
CA ILE A 441 16.60 -13.85 0.30
C ILE A 441 17.45 -15.11 0.51
N ASP A 442 18.74 -14.92 0.82
CA ASP A 442 19.69 -16.03 0.99
C ASP A 442 19.35 -16.92 2.20
N GLY A 443 18.82 -16.31 3.26
CA GLY A 443 18.47 -16.96 4.52
C GLY A 443 17.16 -17.74 4.52
N ARG A 444 16.31 -17.56 3.49
CA ARG A 444 14.99 -18.22 3.35
C ARG A 444 14.09 -18.05 4.59
N TYR A 445 14.05 -16.84 5.14
CA TYR A 445 13.21 -16.55 6.30
C TYR A 445 11.74 -16.37 5.90
N PRO A 446 10.77 -16.82 6.73
CA PRO A 446 9.36 -16.71 6.39
C PRO A 446 8.89 -15.25 6.45
N ILE A 447 8.22 -14.80 5.39
CA ILE A 447 7.62 -13.46 5.31
C ILE A 447 6.12 -13.59 5.54
N TYR A 448 5.65 -13.07 6.67
CA TYR A 448 4.23 -13.07 7.03
C TYR A 448 3.49 -11.90 6.39
N LEU A 449 2.39 -12.17 5.71
CA LEU A 449 1.60 -11.19 4.96
C LEU A 449 0.11 -11.40 5.18
N ILE A 450 -0.70 -10.38 4.93
CA ILE A 450 -2.16 -10.58 4.77
C ILE A 450 -2.54 -10.80 3.30
N SER A 451 -3.71 -11.39 3.05
CA SER A 451 -4.18 -11.69 1.69
C SER A 451 -4.23 -10.46 0.79
N SER A 452 -4.54 -9.28 1.34
CA SER A 452 -4.60 -8.05 0.56
C SER A 452 -3.24 -7.51 0.14
N GLU A 453 -2.14 -8.00 0.72
CA GLU A 453 -0.76 -7.61 0.43
C GLU A 453 -0.03 -8.60 -0.49
N GLU A 454 -0.61 -9.76 -0.78
CA GLU A 454 0.03 -10.83 -1.57
C GLU A 454 0.45 -10.34 -2.97
N TYR A 455 -0.34 -9.46 -3.58
CA TYR A 455 -0.06 -8.92 -4.91
C TYR A 455 1.30 -8.21 -5.03
N VAL A 456 1.86 -7.74 -3.92
CA VAL A 456 3.18 -7.11 -3.86
C VAL A 456 4.27 -8.07 -4.37
N PHE A 457 4.14 -9.36 -4.06
CA PHE A 457 5.14 -10.37 -4.36
C PHE A 457 4.98 -10.97 -5.76
N ASN A 458 3.94 -10.58 -6.52
CA ASN A 458 3.80 -10.95 -7.93
C ASN A 458 4.98 -10.44 -8.77
N HIS A 459 5.60 -9.34 -8.35
CA HIS A 459 6.77 -8.74 -9.02
C HIS A 459 8.11 -9.11 -8.35
N LEU A 460 8.09 -9.95 -7.31
CA LEU A 460 9.27 -10.39 -6.55
C LEU A 460 9.27 -11.93 -6.43
N PRO A 461 9.46 -12.67 -7.55
CA PRO A 461 9.35 -14.12 -7.58
C PRO A 461 10.36 -14.83 -6.67
N GLU A 462 11.50 -14.21 -6.41
CA GLU A 462 12.56 -14.72 -5.52
C GLU A 462 12.09 -14.87 -4.06
N LEU A 463 11.12 -14.05 -3.63
CA LEU A 463 10.59 -14.04 -2.28
C LEU A 463 9.28 -14.83 -2.12
N GLN A 464 8.59 -15.17 -3.22
CA GLN A 464 7.32 -15.92 -3.16
C GLN A 464 7.38 -17.23 -2.36
N PRO A 465 8.44 -18.08 -2.47
CA PRO A 465 8.50 -19.33 -1.70
C PRO A 465 8.50 -19.14 -0.18
N GLN A 466 8.89 -17.95 0.27
CA GLN A 466 9.03 -17.57 1.68
C GLN A 466 7.73 -17.00 2.27
N VAL A 467 6.75 -16.66 1.43
CA VAL A 467 5.51 -16.00 1.84
C VAL A 467 4.61 -16.94 2.65
N ARG A 468 4.04 -16.41 3.74
CA ARG A 468 3.05 -17.07 4.60
C ARG A 468 1.89 -16.11 4.88
N ILE A 469 0.70 -16.49 4.43
CA ILE A 469 -0.50 -15.68 4.64
C ILE A 469 -1.01 -15.88 6.07
N ILE A 470 -1.31 -14.77 6.74
CA ILE A 470 -1.87 -14.69 8.09
C ILE A 470 -3.21 -13.95 8.07
N PRO A 471 -4.12 -14.19 9.03
CA PRO A 471 -5.38 -13.45 9.13
C PRO A 471 -5.16 -11.97 9.49
N ASP A 472 -5.94 -11.07 8.89
CA ASP A 472 -5.92 -9.62 9.18
C ASP A 472 -6.10 -9.28 10.67
N ALA A 473 -6.85 -10.09 11.40
CA ALA A 473 -7.08 -9.92 12.83
C ALA A 473 -5.79 -10.15 13.68
N GLU A 474 -4.85 -10.94 13.17
CA GLU A 474 -3.63 -11.36 13.90
C GLU A 474 -2.42 -10.45 13.62
N ILE A 475 -2.55 -9.50 12.69
CA ILE A 475 -1.54 -8.46 12.36
C ILE A 475 -0.81 -7.93 13.59
N LYS A 476 -1.55 -7.49 14.61
CA LYS A 476 -0.96 -6.90 15.82
C LYS A 476 -0.16 -7.91 16.62
N HIS A 477 -0.65 -9.15 16.71
CA HIS A 477 0.03 -10.23 17.41
C HIS A 477 1.37 -10.56 16.74
N TYR A 478 1.38 -10.68 15.40
CA TYR A 478 2.61 -10.91 14.64
C TYR A 478 3.58 -9.73 14.73
N ASP A 479 3.10 -8.49 14.62
CA ASP A 479 3.95 -7.29 14.78
C ASP A 479 4.59 -7.27 16.17
N ASP A 480 3.83 -7.56 17.23
CA ASP A 480 4.37 -7.64 18.59
C ASP A 480 5.37 -8.78 18.77
N ALA A 481 5.13 -9.96 18.19
CA ALA A 481 6.02 -11.09 18.28
C ALA A 481 7.36 -10.84 17.55
N ILE A 482 7.32 -10.21 16.36
CA ILE A 482 8.50 -9.79 15.60
C ILE A 482 9.28 -8.72 16.37
N ARG A 483 8.57 -7.71 16.89
CA ARG A 483 9.14 -6.61 17.70
C ARG A 483 9.89 -7.14 18.93
N ARG A 484 9.35 -8.15 19.60
CA ARG A 484 9.94 -8.75 20.82
C ARG A 484 10.97 -9.83 20.53
N GLY A 485 11.21 -10.18 19.26
CA GLY A 485 12.12 -11.27 18.90
C GLY A 485 11.59 -12.66 19.27
N GLN A 486 10.27 -12.81 19.48
CA GLN A 486 9.62 -14.07 19.85
C GLN A 486 9.23 -14.92 18.64
N LEU A 487 9.16 -14.30 17.47
CA LEU A 487 8.88 -14.95 16.20
C LEU A 487 10.07 -14.77 15.27
N ARG A 488 10.52 -15.89 14.69
CA ARG A 488 11.50 -15.90 13.62
C ARG A 488 10.79 -15.70 12.29
N GLY A 489 11.05 -14.56 11.66
CA GLY A 489 10.51 -14.18 10.37
C GLY A 489 10.27 -12.68 10.31
N GLU A 490 9.84 -12.25 9.14
CA GLU A 490 9.72 -10.85 8.78
C GLU A 490 8.30 -10.57 8.33
N ARG A 491 7.95 -9.29 8.31
CA ARG A 491 6.67 -8.86 7.80
C ARG A 491 6.83 -7.55 7.05
N ILE A 492 6.06 -7.33 6.01
CA ILE A 492 6.04 -6.02 5.35
C ILE A 492 5.07 -5.08 6.05
N SER A 493 5.40 -3.79 6.03
CA SER A 493 4.47 -2.75 6.43
C SER A 493 4.82 -1.44 5.75
N ASN A 494 4.07 -0.40 6.07
CA ASN A 494 4.27 0.92 5.49
C ASN A 494 5.08 1.76 6.45
N TYR A 495 6.00 2.54 5.89
CA TYR A 495 6.93 3.35 6.66
C TYR A 495 6.20 4.16 7.75
N GLU A 496 5.20 4.97 7.37
CA GLU A 496 4.41 5.82 8.27
C GLU A 496 3.66 5.03 9.34
N LYS A 497 3.17 3.83 9.01
CA LYS A 497 2.50 2.97 9.98
C LYS A 497 3.49 2.51 11.05
N VAL A 498 4.69 2.06 10.66
CA VAL A 498 5.70 1.59 11.61
C VAL A 498 6.13 2.70 12.56
N LEU A 499 6.42 3.91 12.03
CA LEU A 499 6.78 5.07 12.85
C LEU A 499 5.65 5.44 13.82
N TYR A 500 4.41 5.44 13.34
CA TYR A 500 3.24 5.75 14.15
C TYR A 500 3.03 4.75 15.29
N ASP A 501 3.23 3.46 15.03
CA ASP A 501 3.13 2.40 16.04
C ASP A 501 4.29 2.50 17.03
N ASN A 502 5.53 2.72 16.55
CA ASN A 502 6.71 2.91 17.38
C ASN A 502 6.57 4.09 18.36
N ALA A 503 5.95 5.19 17.93
CA ALA A 503 5.67 6.34 18.80
C ALA A 503 4.78 6.01 20.02
N ARG A 504 4.04 4.89 19.98
CA ARG A 504 3.09 4.47 21.01
C ARG A 504 3.60 3.33 21.89
N PHE A 505 4.70 2.70 21.52
CA PHE A 505 5.31 1.67 22.36
C PHE A 505 6.02 2.33 23.55
N ALA A 506 5.48 2.12 24.75
CA ALA A 506 6.01 2.68 26.00
C ALA A 506 7.15 1.84 26.60
N ASP A 507 7.35 0.60 26.12
CA ASP A 507 8.35 -0.34 26.64
C ASP A 507 9.75 -0.17 26.02
N GLY A 508 9.93 0.84 25.14
CA GLY A 508 11.21 1.13 24.47
C GLY A 508 11.65 0.05 23.48
N GLN A 509 10.79 -0.95 23.21
CA GLN A 509 11.02 -1.97 22.19
C GLN A 509 10.28 -1.56 20.92
N TYR A 510 11.03 -1.21 19.89
CA TYR A 510 10.49 -0.72 18.63
C TYR A 510 10.53 -1.80 17.54
N LEU A 511 9.57 -1.73 16.62
CA LEU A 511 9.64 -2.41 15.33
C LEU A 511 10.85 -1.87 14.56
N ARG A 512 11.69 -2.78 14.09
CA ARG A 512 12.89 -2.47 13.31
C ARG A 512 12.62 -2.71 11.85
N MET A 513 13.17 -1.87 10.98
CA MET A 513 12.97 -1.96 9.53
C MET A 513 14.28 -2.07 8.78
N LEU A 514 14.31 -2.83 7.69
CA LEU A 514 15.43 -2.77 6.76
C LEU A 514 15.62 -1.36 6.21
N LYS A 515 16.88 -0.97 5.99
CA LYS A 515 17.23 0.30 5.32
C LYS A 515 16.76 0.32 3.87
N GLU A 516 16.79 -0.85 3.22
CA GLU A 516 16.30 -1.05 1.86
C GLU A 516 14.77 -1.05 1.84
N ARG A 517 14.19 -0.27 0.93
CA ARG A 517 12.74 -0.19 0.70
C ARG A 517 12.39 -1.13 -0.45
N LEU A 518 11.28 -1.87 -0.33
CA LEU A 518 10.86 -2.79 -1.39
C LEU A 518 10.41 -2.02 -2.63
N TYR A 519 9.45 -1.12 -2.47
CA TYR A 519 9.01 -0.17 -3.50
C TYR A 519 8.19 0.96 -2.87
N ASN A 520 7.97 2.04 -3.62
CA ASN A 520 7.08 3.12 -3.23
C ASN A 520 5.72 2.92 -3.89
N TYR A 521 4.64 3.20 -3.17
CA TYR A 521 3.32 3.24 -3.76
C TYR A 521 2.55 4.48 -3.36
N ALA A 522 1.59 4.80 -4.21
CA ALA A 522 0.84 6.02 -4.16
C ALA A 522 -0.50 5.79 -3.45
N ILE A 523 -0.91 6.77 -2.65
CA ILE A 523 -2.16 6.76 -1.91
C ILE A 523 -3.13 7.74 -2.59
N SER A 524 -4.34 7.27 -2.83
CA SER A 524 -5.42 8.01 -3.49
C SER A 524 -6.74 7.80 -2.75
N ILE A 525 -7.77 8.53 -3.15
CA ILE A 525 -9.16 8.29 -2.75
C ILE A 525 -9.75 7.30 -3.75
N GLY A 526 -10.36 6.23 -3.26
CA GLY A 526 -11.05 5.26 -4.11
C GLY A 526 -12.49 5.69 -4.35
N LEU A 527 -12.90 5.83 -5.62
CA LEU A 527 -14.23 6.24 -6.02
C LEU A 527 -14.90 5.14 -6.85
N ARG A 528 -16.23 5.22 -6.96
CA ARG A 528 -16.98 4.38 -7.89
C ARG A 528 -16.47 4.58 -9.32
N LEU A 529 -16.49 3.52 -10.12
CA LEU A 529 -16.05 3.61 -11.52
C LEU A 529 -16.86 4.68 -12.27
N ASN A 530 -16.16 5.59 -12.92
CA ASN A 530 -16.70 6.77 -13.62
C ASN A 530 -17.49 7.74 -12.73
N SER A 531 -17.17 7.82 -11.44
CA SER A 531 -17.81 8.78 -10.55
C SER A 531 -17.58 10.23 -11.01
N CYS A 532 -18.67 11.02 -11.02
CA CYS A 532 -18.60 12.47 -11.22
C CYS A 532 -17.76 13.20 -10.15
N LEU A 533 -17.50 12.57 -9.00
CA LEU A 533 -16.71 13.14 -7.91
C LEU A 533 -15.20 13.17 -8.19
N THR A 534 -14.72 12.40 -9.17
CA THR A 534 -13.28 12.26 -9.45
C THR A 534 -12.63 13.61 -9.74
N LYS A 535 -13.17 14.36 -10.70
CA LYS A 535 -12.65 15.68 -11.09
C LYS A 535 -12.67 16.73 -9.96
N PRO A 536 -13.79 16.99 -9.26
CA PRO A 536 -13.79 17.99 -8.19
C PRO A 536 -12.90 17.60 -7.00
N PHE A 537 -12.73 16.31 -6.72
CA PHE A 537 -11.78 15.84 -5.72
C PHE A 537 -10.34 16.10 -6.18
N ASP A 538 -10.03 15.74 -7.42
CA ASP A 538 -8.72 15.97 -8.04
C ASP A 538 -8.34 17.44 -8.07
N ASP A 539 -9.24 18.31 -8.50
CA ASP A 539 -9.02 19.76 -8.53
C ASP A 539 -8.69 20.30 -7.12
N THR A 540 -9.38 19.79 -6.10
CA THR A 540 -9.10 20.13 -4.69
C THR A 540 -7.75 19.59 -4.23
N LEU A 541 -7.38 18.37 -4.63
CA LEU A 541 -6.09 17.77 -4.30
C LEU A 541 -4.93 18.51 -4.97
N LEU A 542 -5.09 18.89 -6.24
CA LEU A 542 -4.11 19.64 -7.01
C LEU A 542 -3.91 21.06 -6.47
N GLU A 543 -4.89 21.62 -5.75
CA GLU A 543 -4.70 22.85 -4.96
C GLU A 543 -3.92 22.60 -3.65
N LEU A 544 -4.04 21.42 -3.02
CA LEU A 544 -3.41 21.16 -1.71
C LEU A 544 -1.97 20.63 -1.80
N ILE A 545 -1.71 19.75 -2.78
CA ILE A 545 -0.43 19.02 -2.89
C ILE A 545 0.76 19.96 -3.12
N PRO A 546 0.72 20.90 -4.08
CA PRO A 546 1.86 21.79 -4.35
C PRO A 546 2.22 22.69 -3.17
N HIS A 547 1.24 23.02 -2.33
CA HIS A 547 1.44 23.83 -1.13
C HIS A 547 2.01 23.02 0.05
N GLY A 548 2.21 21.71 -0.10
CA GLY A 548 2.81 20.86 0.94
C GLY A 548 1.89 20.59 2.13
N MET A 549 0.59 20.87 2.03
CA MET A 549 -0.38 20.73 3.13
C MET A 549 -0.44 19.29 3.63
N VAL A 550 -0.54 18.32 2.71
CA VAL A 550 -0.59 16.90 3.06
C VAL A 550 0.68 16.47 3.80
N ARG A 551 1.86 16.88 3.32
CA ARG A 551 3.14 16.57 3.97
C ARG A 551 3.22 17.16 5.38
N ALA A 552 2.74 18.38 5.57
CA ALA A 552 2.67 19.02 6.89
C ALA A 552 1.76 18.24 7.85
N TRP A 553 0.63 17.71 7.37
CA TRP A 553 -0.25 16.87 8.17
C TRP A 553 0.41 15.54 8.51
N VAL A 554 1.06 14.86 7.56
CA VAL A 554 1.81 13.61 7.81
C VAL A 554 2.85 13.81 8.93
N ASN A 555 3.67 14.85 8.82
CA ASN A 555 4.71 15.18 9.81
C ASN A 555 4.17 15.51 11.21
N ARG A 556 2.87 15.83 11.33
CA ARG A 556 2.22 16.06 12.63
C ARG A 556 1.87 14.76 13.35
N TYR A 557 1.58 13.70 12.60
CA TYR A 557 1.19 12.41 13.18
C TYR A 557 2.35 11.42 13.27
N VAL A 558 3.40 11.63 12.47
CA VAL A 558 4.52 10.71 12.30
C VAL A 558 5.84 11.48 12.42
N ASP A 559 6.80 10.91 13.13
CA ASP A 559 8.10 11.53 13.40
C ASP A 559 9.23 10.54 13.08
N ASP A 560 10.16 10.95 12.21
CA ASP A 560 11.29 10.14 11.73
C ASP A 560 12.20 9.65 12.86
N LYS A 561 12.17 10.25 14.06
CA LYS A 561 12.91 9.71 15.22
C LYS A 561 12.52 8.27 15.60
N TYR A 562 11.34 7.82 15.16
CA TYR A 562 10.84 6.47 15.40
C TYR A 562 11.18 5.49 14.25
N ALA A 563 11.96 5.93 13.25
CA ALA A 563 12.51 5.06 12.22
C ALA A 563 13.70 4.27 12.77
N VAL A 564 13.43 3.12 13.38
CA VAL A 564 14.48 2.27 13.94
C VAL A 564 14.98 1.31 12.87
N VAL A 565 16.25 1.49 12.48
CA VAL A 565 16.96 0.57 11.59
C VAL A 565 17.85 -0.32 12.45
N PRO A 566 17.94 -1.64 12.18
CA PRO A 566 18.92 -2.50 12.82
C PRO A 566 20.33 -2.03 12.45
N GLU A 567 20.99 -1.36 13.38
CA GLU A 567 22.42 -1.10 13.30
C GLU A 567 23.16 -2.17 14.11
N ALA A 568 24.37 -2.52 13.67
CA ALA A 568 25.29 -3.29 14.50
C ALA A 568 25.66 -2.39 15.69
N SER A 569 24.91 -2.51 16.79
CA SER A 569 25.03 -1.59 17.91
C SER A 569 26.40 -1.75 18.58
N ASP A 570 27.22 -0.72 18.50
CA ASP A 570 28.43 -0.54 19.31
C ASP A 570 28.09 0.03 20.71
N GLU A 571 26.80 0.19 21.02
CA GLU A 571 26.32 0.67 22.31
C GLU A 571 26.59 -0.35 23.42
N ARG A 572 27.53 -0.01 24.31
CA ARG A 572 27.88 -0.83 25.46
C ARG A 572 26.79 -0.72 26.52
N LYS A 573 26.12 -1.84 26.80
CA LYS A 573 25.16 -1.94 27.90
C LYS A 573 25.88 -2.25 29.22
N GLN A 574 25.31 -1.77 30.33
CA GLN A 574 25.76 -2.15 31.66
C GLN A 574 25.51 -3.65 31.88
N LEU A 575 26.49 -4.32 32.49
CA LEU A 575 26.43 -5.75 32.73
C LEU A 575 25.39 -6.07 33.81
N THR A 576 24.49 -7.00 33.54
CA THR A 576 23.45 -7.42 34.50
C THR A 576 23.71 -8.82 35.04
N VAL A 577 23.19 -9.13 36.24
CA VAL A 577 23.32 -10.47 36.85
C VAL A 577 22.73 -11.57 35.97
N ARG A 578 21.68 -11.24 35.19
CA ARG A 578 21.05 -12.19 34.24
C ARG A 578 22.03 -12.67 33.17
N GLN A 579 22.95 -11.81 32.71
CA GLN A 579 23.95 -12.18 31.71
C GLN A 579 25.02 -13.12 32.26
N LEU A 580 25.21 -13.17 33.59
CA LEU A 580 26.17 -14.05 34.27
C LEU A 580 25.56 -15.39 34.70
N LEU A 581 24.27 -15.62 34.43
CA LEU A 581 23.56 -16.81 34.89
C LEU A 581 24.20 -18.12 34.39
N GLY A 582 24.72 -18.13 33.17
CA GLY A 582 25.42 -19.29 32.61
C GLY A 582 26.67 -19.66 33.39
N ALA A 583 27.42 -18.67 33.89
CA ALA A 583 28.60 -18.91 34.70
C ALA A 583 28.22 -19.52 36.07
N PHE A 584 27.13 -19.04 36.69
CA PHE A 584 26.62 -19.62 37.94
C PHE A 584 26.12 -21.05 37.74
N GLN A 585 25.44 -21.34 36.63
CA GLN A 585 25.01 -22.69 36.28
C GLN A 585 26.21 -23.63 36.10
N LEU A 586 27.23 -23.21 35.34
CA LEU A 586 28.44 -24.01 35.14
C LEU A 586 29.17 -24.28 36.47
N TRP A 587 29.25 -23.27 37.34
CA TRP A 587 29.83 -23.41 38.67
C TRP A 587 29.05 -24.40 39.54
N ALA A 588 27.72 -24.32 39.55
CA ALA A 588 26.87 -25.27 40.28
C ALA A 588 27.01 -26.71 39.76
N ILE A 589 27.08 -26.89 38.43
CA ILE A 589 27.34 -28.20 37.80
C ILE A 589 28.71 -28.75 38.21
N ALA A 590 29.75 -27.91 38.20
CA ALA A 590 31.10 -28.31 38.59
C ALA A 590 31.18 -28.71 40.07
N LEU A 591 30.54 -27.95 40.97
CA LEU A 591 30.44 -28.29 42.39
C LEU A 591 29.69 -29.60 42.61
N GLY A 592 28.56 -29.79 41.93
CA GLY A 592 27.80 -31.04 41.97
C GLY A 592 28.64 -32.23 41.51
N GLY A 593 29.35 -32.09 40.38
CA GLY A 593 30.26 -33.11 39.87
C GLY A 593 31.40 -33.42 40.85
N SER A 594 32.01 -32.41 41.46
CA SER A 594 33.05 -32.61 42.47
C SER A 594 32.53 -33.34 43.71
N CYS A 595 31.31 -33.03 44.17
CA CYS A 595 30.69 -33.76 45.29
C CYS A 595 30.48 -35.23 44.94
N VAL A 596 29.98 -35.51 43.73
CA VAL A 596 29.77 -36.89 43.25
C VAL A 596 31.09 -37.66 43.21
N VAL A 597 32.16 -37.08 42.66
CA VAL A 597 33.50 -37.71 42.63
C VAL A 597 33.99 -37.98 44.04
N PHE A 598 33.85 -37.01 44.96
CA PHE A 598 34.24 -37.19 46.35
C PHE A 598 33.48 -38.34 47.04
N PHE A 599 32.16 -38.44 46.84
CA PHE A 599 31.38 -39.56 47.36
C PHE A 599 31.77 -40.89 46.72
N MET A 600 32.07 -40.92 45.42
CA MET A 600 32.58 -42.13 44.75
C MET A 600 33.93 -42.56 45.33
N GLU A 601 34.86 -41.62 45.57
CA GLU A 601 36.15 -41.91 46.19
C GLU A 601 35.99 -42.51 47.59
N ILE A 602 35.09 -41.94 48.40
CA ILE A 602 34.75 -42.48 49.73
C ILE A 602 34.17 -43.89 49.61
N CYS A 603 33.21 -44.10 48.71
CA CYS A 603 32.61 -45.41 48.48
C CYS A 603 33.65 -46.44 48.04
N CYS A 604 34.51 -46.10 47.08
CA CYS A 604 35.61 -46.94 46.62
C CYS A 604 36.61 -47.24 47.75
N TYR A 605 36.93 -46.26 48.60
CA TYR A 605 37.80 -46.46 49.76
C TYR A 605 37.19 -47.45 50.76
N TYR A 606 35.88 -47.34 51.06
CA TYR A 606 35.19 -48.27 51.96
C TYR A 606 34.98 -49.66 51.36
N LEU A 607 34.75 -49.77 50.05
CA LEU A 607 34.64 -51.06 49.34
C LEU A 607 35.99 -51.77 49.26
N ALA A 608 37.08 -51.05 48.98
CA ALA A 608 38.44 -51.59 48.96
C ALA A 608 38.96 -52.04 50.34
N LYS A 609 38.28 -51.63 51.43
CA LYS A 609 38.57 -52.05 52.81
C LYS A 609 37.77 -53.28 53.25
N LYS A 610 36.75 -53.67 52.47
CA LYS A 610 35.87 -54.83 52.73
C LYS A 610 36.20 -56.06 51.86
N CYS A 611 36.89 -55.88 50.73
CA CYS A 611 37.63 -56.93 50.02
C CYS A 611 39.03 -57.06 50.63
#